data_AF-A0A521PR68-F1
#
_entry.id   AF-A0A521PR68-F1
#
_cell.length_a   1.000
_cell.length_b   1.000
_cell.length_c   1.000
_cell.angle_alpha   90.00
_cell.angle_beta   90.00
_cell.angle_gamma   90.00
#
_symmetry.space_group_name_H-M   'P 1'
#
loop_
_entity.id
_entity.type
_entity.pdbx_description
1 polymer ?
#
loop_
_entity_poly.entity_id
_entity_poly.type
_entity_poly.pdbx_seq_one_letter_code
_entity_poly.pdbx_strand_id
1 'polypeptide(L)' 'MSVRLRKFIGLIAILAFCGFYIVVVSTIGDYLPDHWAVRLIYYALAGTLWGVPLFPLIKWMNRES' A
#
# COMPACT_ATOMS: atom_id res chain seq x y z
N MET A 1 -22.29 -11.50 4.72
CA MET A 1 -20.90 -11.70 5.22
C MET A 1 -20.81 -11.17 6.64
N SER A 2 -20.40 -11.97 7.62
CA SER A 2 -20.22 -11.49 8.99
C SER A 2 -19.15 -10.39 9.05
N VAL A 3 -19.31 -9.40 9.94
CA VAL A 3 -18.33 -8.31 10.13
C VAL A 3 -16.93 -8.87 10.43
N ARG A 4 -16.86 -9.97 11.19
CA ARG A 4 -15.60 -10.65 11.53
C ARG A 4 -14.88 -11.19 10.28
N LEU A 5 -15.60 -11.80 9.34
CA LEU A 5 -15.00 -12.33 8.11
C LEU A 5 -14.50 -11.21 7.18
N ARG A 6 -15.24 -10.10 7.07
CA ARG A 6 -14.80 -8.92 6.30
C ARG A 6 -13.51 -8.32 6.87
N LYS A 7 -13.39 -8.24 8.20
CA LYS A 7 -12.16 -7.78 8.87
C LYS A 7 -10.98 -8.72 8.62
N PHE A 8 -11.19 -10.03 8.65
CA PHE A 8 -10.14 -11.01 8.37
C PHE A 8 -9.64 -10.93 6.92
N ILE A 9 -10.56 -10.91 5.94
CA ILE A 9 -10.22 -10.76 4.53
C ILE A 9 -9.50 -9.41 4.28
N GLY A 10 -10.02 -8.33 4.88
CA GLY A 10 -9.41 -7.02 4.78
C GLY A 10 -7.97 -6.99 5.32
N LEU A 11 -7.71 -7.63 6.46
CA LEU A 11 -6.36 -7.75 7.00
C LEU A 11 -5.40 -8.48 6.03
N ILE A 12 -5.82 -9.64 5.50
CA ILE A 12 -5.01 -10.39 4.53
C ILE A 12 -4.76 -9.56 3.26
N ALA A 13 -5.79 -8.86 2.76
CA ALA A 13 -5.66 -8.00 1.58
C ALA A 13 -4.68 -6.85 1.82
N ILE A 14 -4.68 -6.22 3.01
CA ILE A 14 -3.71 -5.18 3.37
C ILE A 14 -2.29 -5.76 3.37
N LEU A 15 -2.08 -6.93 3.99
CA LEU A 15 -0.75 -7.55 4.05
C LEU A 15 -0.24 -7.92 2.65
N ALA A 16 -1.10 -8.52 1.82
CA ALA A 16 -0.77 -8.85 0.43
C ALA A 16 -0.45 -7.59 -0.39
N PHE A 17 -1.24 -6.52 -0.23
CA PHE A 17 -0.99 -5.23 -0.85
C PHE A 17 0.35 -4.65 -0.43
N CYS A 18 0.66 -4.62 0.87
CA CYS A 18 1.94 -4.11 1.37
C CYS A 18 3.13 -4.92 0.81
N GLY A 19 3.03 -6.25 0.79
CA GLY A 19 4.08 -7.10 0.22
C GLY A 19 4.32 -6.82 -1.26
N PHE A 20 3.23 -6.77 -2.05
CA PHE A 20 3.31 -6.43 -3.47
C PHE A 20 3.86 -5.02 -3.69
N TYR A 21 3.41 -4.05 -2.90
CA TYR A 21 3.82 -2.66 -2.99
C TYR A 21 5.32 -2.48 -2.74
N ILE A 22 5.86 -3.14 -1.70
CA ILE A 22 7.30 -3.09 -1.39
C ILE A 22 8.11 -3.61 -2.58
N VAL A 23 7.72 -4.76 -3.15
CA VAL A 23 8.41 -5.33 -4.32
C VAL A 23 8.38 -4.36 -5.51
N VAL A 24 7.21 -3.80 -5.83
CA VAL A 24 7.07 -2.84 -6.94
C VAL A 24 7.93 -1.60 -6.71
N VAL A 25 7.90 -1.01 -5.51
CA VAL A 25 8.66 0.20 -5.18
C VAL A 25 10.16 -0.06 -5.19
N SER A 26 10.63 -1.19 -4.65
CA SER A 26 12.05 -1.54 -4.70
C SER A 26 12.51 -1.76 -6.13
N THR A 27 11.74 -2.52 -6.92
CA THR A 27 12.09 -2.82 -8.31
C THR A 27 12.14 -1.56 -9.17
N ILE A 28 11.17 -0.64 -9.05
CA ILE A 28 11.22 0.63 -9.77
C ILE A 28 12.40 1.48 -9.29
N GLY A 29 12.70 1.45 -7.99
CA GLY A 29 13.85 2.14 -7.39
C GLY A 29 15.19 1.78 -8.04
N ASP A 30 15.36 0.52 -8.44
CA ASP A 30 16.58 0.04 -9.11
C ASP A 30 16.79 0.66 -10.50
N TYR A 31 15.72 1.13 -11.15
CA TYR A 31 15.77 1.78 -12.47
C TYR A 31 15.88 3.31 -12.38
N LEU A 32 15.92 3.89 -11.17
CA LEU A 32 16.04 5.34 -11.03
C LEU A 32 17.45 5.83 -11.40
N PRO A 33 17.55 7.04 -12.01
CA PRO A 33 18.83 7.69 -12.23
C PRO A 33 19.67 7.79 -10.95
N ASP A 34 20.99 7.77 -11.11
CA ASP A 34 21.93 7.98 -10.02
C ASP A 34 22.01 9.46 -9.62
N HIS A 35 20.89 9.99 -9.14
CA HIS A 35 20.74 11.36 -8.67
C HIS A 35 20.01 11.36 -7.32
N TRP A 36 20.68 11.85 -6.29
CA TRP A 36 20.19 11.82 -4.90
C TRP A 36 18.79 12.45 -4.74
N ALA A 37 18.53 13.58 -5.41
CA ALA A 37 17.25 14.27 -5.28
C ALA A 37 16.09 13.47 -5.91
N VAL A 38 16.34 12.74 -6.99
CA VAL A 38 15.31 11.92 -7.65
C VAL A 38 14.92 10.76 -6.74
N ARG A 39 15.92 10.08 -6.17
CA ARG A 39 15.70 9.01 -5.19
C ARG A 39 14.97 9.52 -3.95
N LEU A 40 15.35 10.69 -3.44
CA LEU A 40 14.69 11.31 -2.29
C LEU A 40 13.22 11.57 -2.57
N ILE A 41 12.88 12.25 -3.67
CA ILE A 41 11.49 12.55 -4.02
C ILE A 41 10.70 11.26 -4.24
N TYR A 42 11.29 10.30 -4.97
CA TYR A 42 10.64 9.01 -5.23
C TYR A 42 10.29 8.25 -3.94
N TYR A 43 11.27 8.04 -3.06
CA TYR A 43 11.04 7.30 -1.82
C TYR A 43 10.21 8.08 -0.81
N ALA A 44 10.29 9.42 -0.79
CA ALA A 44 9.41 10.25 0.02
C ALA A 44 7.95 10.05 -0.39
N LEU A 45 7.65 10.16 -1.69
CA LEU A 45 6.30 9.96 -2.23
C LEU A 45 5.83 8.51 -2.02
N ALA A 46 6.69 7.52 -2.31
CA ALA A 46 6.35 6.12 -2.10
C ALA A 46 6.08 5.80 -0.62
N GLY A 47 6.83 6.40 0.30
CA GLY A 47 6.68 6.24 1.75
C GLY A 47 5.47 6.97 2.34
N THR A 48 4.96 8.02 1.70
CA THR A 48 3.78 8.76 2.19
C THR A 48 2.48 8.39 1.49
N LEU A 49 2.50 8.07 0.19
CA LEU A 49 1.29 7.90 -0.62
C LEU A 49 0.75 6.46 -0.65
N TRP A 50 1.48 5.48 -0.11
CA TRP A 50 1.07 4.07 -0.10
C TRP A 50 -0.24 3.80 0.67
N GLY A 51 -0.62 4.68 1.60
CA GLY A 51 -1.87 4.55 2.36
C GLY A 51 -3.12 4.91 1.57
N VAL A 52 -2.98 5.65 0.46
CA VAL A 52 -4.13 6.12 -0.34
C VAL A 52 -4.97 4.96 -0.90
N PRO A 53 -4.38 3.91 -1.49
CA PRO A 53 -5.12 2.73 -1.94
C PRO A 53 -5.83 1.94 -0.82
N LEU A 54 -5.44 2.12 0.45
CA LEU A 54 -6.04 1.38 1.58
C LEU A 54 -7.36 1.98 2.07
N PHE A 55 -7.60 3.28 1.85
CA PHE A 55 -8.85 3.94 2.26
C PHE A 55 -10.13 3.23 1.81
N PRO A 56 -10.32 2.85 0.52
CA PRO A 56 -11.54 2.17 0.09
C PRO A 56 -11.73 0.80 0.75
N LEU A 57 -10.64 0.06 0.96
CA LEU A 57 -10.66 -1.25 1.62
C LEU A 57 -11.07 -1.12 3.09
N ILE A 58 -10.47 -0.17 3.82
CA ILE A 58 -10.81 0.11 5.22
C ILE A 58 -12.28 0.57 5.34
N LYS A 59 -12.74 1.42 4.43
CA LYS A 59 -14.15 1.86 4.38
C LYS A 59 -15.10 0.68 4.18
N TRP A 60 -14.74 -0.28 3.33
CA TRP A 60 -15.52 -1.51 3.13
C TRP A 60 -15.54 -2.41 4.38
N MET A 61 -14.40 -2.54 5.07
CA MET A 61 -14.30 -3.31 6.33
C MET A 61 -15.16 -2.73 7.45
N ASN A 62 -15.24 -1.40 7.51
CA ASN A 62 -15.97 -0.66 8.56
C ASN A 62 -17.41 -0.32 8.18
N ARG A 63 -17.89 -0.75 7.01
CA ARG A 63 -19.28 -0.51 6.61
C ARG A 63 -20.20 -1.33 7.51
N GLU A 64 -20.80 -0.67 8.50
CA GLU A 64 -21.88 -1.21 9.31
C GLU A 64 -23.07 -1.50 8.38
N SER A 65 -23.57 -2.73 8.48
CA SER A 65 -24.74 -3.23 7.73
C SER A 65 -25.99 -2.99 8.55
#